data_AF-A0A1M4Z1I8-F1
#
_entry.id   AF-A0A1M4Z1I8-F1
#
_cell.length_a   1.000
_cell.length_b   1.000
_cell.length_c   1.000
_cell.angle_alpha   90.00
_cell.angle_beta   90.00
_cell.angle_gamma   90.00
#
_symmetry.space_group_name_H-M   'P 1'
#
loop_
_entity.id
_entity.type
_entity.pdbx_description
1 polymer ?
#
loop_
_entity_poly.entity_id
_entity_poly.type
_entity_poly.pdbx_seq_one_letter_code
_entity_poly.pdbx_strand_id
1 'polypeptide(L)'
;MKKVNIIFIIAAILAFAAAAAWPVLTSKPFPIQGMRPMVEQSSDASRVLQAVLVAACGLWLLVQPLQKSQPSLRFFQGIAVALAVFGFVRLGIPFGAIFCGFFLVAMQLRVHIQRRACPPVESPCE
;
A
#
# COMPACT_ATOMS: atom_id res chain seq x y z
N MET A 1 -8.72 7.31 -10.28
CA MET A 1 -7.91 7.35 -9.03
C MET A 1 -7.42 8.78 -8.85
N LYS A 2 -7.44 9.34 -7.62
CA LYS A 2 -6.96 10.71 -7.39
C LYS A 2 -5.43 10.77 -7.53
N LYS A 3 -4.89 11.88 -8.05
CA LYS A 3 -3.42 12.10 -8.16
C LYS A 3 -2.72 11.91 -6.82
N VAL A 4 -3.35 12.34 -5.72
CA VAL A 4 -2.86 12.18 -4.35
C VAL A 4 -2.61 10.72 -3.98
N ASN A 5 -3.49 9.78 -4.38
CA ASN A 5 -3.33 8.36 -4.07
C ASN A 5 -2.15 7.75 -4.84
N ILE A 6 -1.93 8.18 -6.08
CA ILE A 6 -0.78 7.75 -6.90
C ILE A 6 0.51 8.22 -6.26
N ILE A 7 0.59 9.49 -5.87
CA ILE A 7 1.75 10.08 -5.19
C ILE A 7 2.03 9.32 -3.88
N PHE A 8 0.99 9.05 -3.09
CA PHE A 8 1.12 8.27 -1.86
C PHE A 8 1.70 6.86 -2.10
N ILE A 9 1.19 6.14 -3.11
CA ILE A 9 1.69 4.79 -3.44
C ILE A 9 3.17 4.85 -3.86
N ILE A 10 3.52 5.77 -4.77
CA ILE A 10 4.90 5.90 -5.26
C ILE A 10 5.83 6.29 -4.11
N ALA A 11 5.44 7.25 -3.27
CA ALA A 11 6.22 7.65 -2.11
C ALA A 11 6.44 6.49 -1.13
N ALA A 12 5.42 5.65 -0.88
CA ALA A 12 5.55 4.47 -0.04
C ALA A 12 6.55 3.46 -0.62
N ILE A 13 6.48 3.18 -1.92
CA ILE A 13 7.41 2.26 -2.60
C ILE A 13 8.85 2.79 -2.48
N LEU A 14 9.07 4.06 -2.79
CA LEU A 14 10.39 4.68 -2.73
C LEU A 14 10.95 4.70 -1.30
N ALA A 15 10.12 5.00 -0.30
CA ALA A 15 10.54 5.02 1.10
C ALA A 15 10.99 3.64 1.58
N PHE A 16 10.24 2.58 1.25
CA PHE A 16 10.59 1.20 1.62
C PHE A 16 11.79 0.66 0.83
N ALA A 17 11.92 1.02 -0.45
CA ALA A 17 13.10 0.68 -1.25
C ALA A 17 14.36 1.36 -0.70
N ALA A 18 14.26 2.65 -0.35
CA ALA A 18 15.36 3.38 0.28
C ALA A 18 15.72 2.78 1.64
N ALA A 19 14.74 2.42 2.47
CA ALA A 19 14.98 1.77 3.76
C ALA A 19 15.69 0.40 3.59
N ALA A 20 15.31 -0.39 2.59
CA ALA A 20 15.95 -1.68 2.32
C ALA A 20 17.39 -1.53 1.79
N ALA A 21 17.66 -0.53 0.95
CA ALA A 21 18.99 -0.27 0.38
C ALA A 21 19.92 0.49 1.35
N TRP A 22 19.37 1.21 2.34
CA TRP A 22 20.13 2.04 3.27
C TRP A 22 21.31 1.34 3.96
N PRO A 23 21.15 0.15 4.58
CA PRO A 23 22.26 -0.50 5.28
C PRO A 23 23.38 -0.95 4.33
N VAL A 24 23.10 -1.08 3.03
CA VAL A 24 24.10 -1.39 1.99
C VAL A 24 24.84 -0.13 1.54
N LEU A 25 24.14 1.01 1.51
CA LEU A 25 24.68 2.28 1.03
C LEU A 25 25.44 3.06 2.12
N THR A 26 25.04 2.93 3.38
CA THR A 26 25.65 3.68 4.47
C THR A 26 25.58 2.96 5.81
N SER A 27 26.61 3.14 6.62
CA SER A 27 26.69 2.65 8.00
C SER A 27 25.94 3.57 8.99
N LYS A 28 25.31 4.65 8.51
CA LYS A 28 24.60 5.64 9.34
C LYS A 28 23.17 5.21 9.65
N PRO A 29 22.61 5.58 10.81
CA PRO A 29 21.23 5.28 11.16
C PRO A 29 20.25 5.92 10.16
N PHE A 30 19.17 5.22 9.85
CA PHE A 30 18.17 5.71 8.90
C PHE A 30 17.55 7.02 9.40
N PRO A 31 17.43 8.07 8.57
CA PRO A 31 16.94 9.38 9.03
C PRO A 31 15.48 9.34 9.50
N ILE A 32 14.67 8.40 9.00
CA ILE A 32 13.25 8.29 9.35
C ILE A 32 13.10 7.41 10.60
N GLN A 33 12.87 8.04 11.75
CA GLN A 33 12.73 7.34 13.04
C GLN A 33 11.70 6.20 13.00
N GLY A 34 10.55 6.43 12.36
CA GLY A 34 9.50 5.41 12.25
C GLY A 34 9.96 4.13 11.54
N MET A 35 10.90 4.22 10.59
CA MET A 35 11.40 3.10 9.79
C MET A 35 12.74 2.54 10.28
N ARG A 36 13.39 3.15 11.27
CA ARG A 36 14.60 2.58 11.89
C ARG A 36 14.45 1.15 12.37
N PRO A 37 13.38 0.74 13.10
CA PRO A 37 13.26 -0.65 13.53
C PRO A 37 13.20 -1.63 12.36
N MET A 38 12.64 -1.21 11.22
CA MET A 38 12.71 -2.01 9.99
C MET A 38 14.14 -2.15 9.49
N VAL A 39 14.96 -1.10 9.53
CA VAL A 39 16.35 -1.15 9.02
C VAL A 39 17.29 -1.87 10.00
N GLU A 40 17.17 -1.59 11.29
CA GLU A 40 18.15 -1.95 12.32
C GLU A 40 17.82 -3.28 13.03
N GLN A 41 16.54 -3.63 13.19
CA GLN A 41 16.12 -4.82 13.95
C GLN A 41 15.69 -6.00 13.06
N SER A 42 15.40 -5.75 11.78
CA SER A 42 14.97 -6.81 10.88
C SER A 42 16.16 -7.47 10.19
N SER A 43 16.08 -8.78 10.00
CA SER A 43 17.03 -9.51 9.16
C SER A 43 17.02 -9.01 7.72
N ASP A 44 18.14 -9.15 7.01
CA ASP A 44 18.30 -8.74 5.61
C ASP A 44 17.15 -9.25 4.72
N ALA A 45 16.81 -10.54 4.89
CA ALA A 45 15.70 -11.17 4.17
C ALA A 45 14.34 -10.55 4.49
N SER A 46 14.07 -10.21 5.75
CA SER A 46 12.81 -9.58 6.16
C SER A 46 12.67 -8.18 5.56
N ARG A 47 13.75 -7.39 5.52
CA ARG A 47 13.74 -6.03 4.93
C ARG A 47 13.43 -6.07 3.44
N VAL A 48 14.10 -6.95 2.71
CA VAL A 48 13.87 -7.15 1.28
C VAL A 48 12.45 -7.62 1.03
N LEU A 49 11.98 -8.61 1.80
CA LEU A 49 10.62 -9.13 1.68
C LEU A 49 9.56 -8.03 1.91
N GLN A 50 9.75 -7.19 2.93
CA GLN A 50 8.86 -6.05 3.21
C GLN A 50 8.85 -5.04 2.06
N ALA A 51 10.01 -4.67 1.53
CA ALA A 51 10.09 -3.75 0.39
C ALA A 51 9.43 -4.35 -0.86
N VAL A 52 9.65 -5.64 -1.14
CA VAL A 52 9.02 -6.35 -2.25
C VAL A 52 7.50 -6.41 -2.08
N LEU A 53 7.00 -6.69 -0.87
CA LEU A 53 5.57 -6.70 -0.56
C LEU A 53 4.92 -5.33 -0.80
N VAL A 54 5.53 -4.26 -0.31
CA VAL A 54 5.04 -2.89 -0.52
C VAL A 54 5.08 -2.53 -2.00
N ALA A 55 6.16 -2.85 -2.71
CA ALA A 55 6.30 -2.63 -4.14
C ALA A 55 5.25 -3.40 -4.96
N ALA A 56 5.09 -4.70 -4.71
CA ALA A 56 4.13 -5.55 -5.41
C ALA A 56 2.68 -5.06 -5.17
N CYS A 57 2.32 -4.76 -3.92
CA CYS A 57 0.98 -4.27 -3.60
C CYS A 57 0.73 -2.87 -4.17
N GLY A 58 1.73 -1.99 -4.12
CA GLY A 58 1.65 -0.66 -4.70
C GLY A 58 1.51 -0.70 -6.22
N LEU A 59 2.34 -1.47 -6.92
CA LEU A 59 2.23 -1.66 -8.37
C LEU A 59 0.88 -2.26 -8.75
N TRP A 60 0.41 -3.27 -8.01
CA TRP A 60 -0.90 -3.85 -8.24
C TRP A 60 -2.01 -2.79 -8.16
N LEU A 61 -2.00 -1.94 -7.14
CA LEU A 61 -2.96 -0.82 -7.01
C LEU A 61 -2.86 0.20 -8.14
N LEU A 62 -1.68 0.44 -8.71
CA LEU A 62 -1.50 1.33 -9.86
C LEU A 62 -2.07 0.74 -11.15
N VAL A 63 -2.01 -0.58 -11.33
CA VAL A 63 -2.50 -1.30 -12.52
C VAL A 63 -3.99 -1.64 -12.43
N GLN A 64 -4.55 -1.80 -11.24
CA GLN A 64 -5.96 -2.13 -10.99
C GLN A 64 -7.00 -1.26 -11.72
N PRO A 65 -6.84 0.08 -11.85
CA PRO A 65 -7.75 0.90 -12.64
C PRO A 65 -7.91 0.45 -14.10
N LEU A 66 -6.92 -0.24 -14.67
CA LEU A 66 -6.94 -0.75 -16.04
C LEU A 66 -7.66 -2.11 -16.14
N GLN A 67 -7.63 -2.92 -15.09
CA GLN A 67 -8.10 -4.32 -15.13
C GLN A 67 -9.62 -4.50 -14.96
N LYS A 68 -10.39 -3.45 -14.64
CA LYS A 68 -11.87 -3.43 -14.45
C LYS A 68 -12.49 -4.56 -13.60
N SER A 69 -11.71 -5.41 -12.96
CA SER A 69 -12.18 -6.66 -12.33
C SER A 69 -12.40 -6.50 -10.83
N GLN A 70 -13.66 -6.38 -10.42
CA GLN A 70 -14.08 -6.26 -9.02
C GLN A 70 -13.71 -7.41 -8.07
N PRO A 71 -13.73 -8.71 -8.45
CA PRO A 71 -13.47 -9.78 -7.48
C PRO A 71 -12.04 -9.74 -6.94
N SER A 72 -11.07 -9.34 -7.78
CA SER A 72 -9.66 -9.21 -7.39
C SER A 72 -9.43 -8.16 -6.29
N LEU A 73 -10.27 -7.10 -6.26
CA LEU A 73 -10.16 -6.00 -5.31
C LEU A 73 -10.60 -6.39 -3.90
N ARG A 74 -11.59 -7.28 -3.75
CA ARG A 74 -12.02 -7.79 -2.42
C ARG A 74 -10.96 -8.68 -1.80
N PHE A 75 -10.34 -9.55 -2.62
CA PHE A 75 -9.26 -10.41 -2.16
C PHE A 75 -8.04 -9.58 -1.71
N PHE A 76 -7.67 -8.57 -2.50
CA PHE A 76 -6.61 -7.63 -2.12
C PHE A 76 -6.93 -6.88 -0.82
N GLN A 77 -8.17 -6.43 -0.61
CA GLN A 77 -8.57 -5.78 0.64
C GLN A 77 -8.34 -6.69 1.86
N GLY A 78 -8.71 -7.97 1.77
CA GLY A 78 -8.46 -8.94 2.84
C GLY A 78 -6.97 -9.10 3.13
N ILE A 79 -6.15 -9.23 2.09
CA ILE A 79 -4.69 -9.33 2.21
C ILE A 79 -4.11 -8.05 2.83
N ALA A 80 -4.54 -6.87 2.38
CA ALA A 80 -4.06 -5.59 2.88
C ALA A 80 -4.38 -5.40 4.36
N VAL A 81 -5.56 -5.82 4.82
CA VAL A 81 -5.92 -5.79 6.25
C VAL A 81 -5.06 -6.77 7.04
N ALA A 82 -4.89 -8.01 6.56
CA ALA A 82 -4.04 -9.00 7.23
C ALA A 82 -2.58 -8.51 7.35
N LEU A 83 -2.04 -7.93 6.28
CA LEU A 83 -0.70 -7.35 6.26
C LEU A 83 -0.59 -6.08 7.12
N ALA A 84 -1.65 -5.30 7.24
CA ALA A 84 -1.69 -4.15 8.15
C ALA A 84 -1.61 -4.61 9.61
N VAL A 85 -2.44 -5.57 10.01
CA VAL A 85 -2.45 -6.15 11.36
C VAL A 85 -1.10 -6.82 11.66
N PHE A 86 -0.61 -7.65 10.74
CA PHE A 86 0.71 -8.27 10.89
C PHE A 86 1.81 -7.21 11.01
N GLY A 87 1.73 -6.15 10.21
CA GLY A 87 2.58 -4.98 10.28
C GLY A 87 2.64 -4.37 11.66
N PHE A 88 1.48 -3.97 12.19
CA PHE A 88 1.40 -3.35 13.51
C PHE A 88 1.92 -4.26 14.63
N VAL A 89 1.66 -5.56 14.55
CA VAL A 89 2.01 -6.52 15.60
C VAL A 89 3.50 -6.93 15.55
N ARG A 90 4.07 -7.11 14.36
CA ARG A 90 5.39 -7.75 14.19
C ARG A 90 6.48 -6.86 13.58
N LEU A 91 6.13 -5.90 12.73
CA LEU A 91 7.10 -5.15 11.93
C LEU A 91 7.20 -3.67 12.33
N GLY A 92 6.15 -3.17 12.97
CA GLY A 92 6.04 -1.80 13.44
C GLY A 92 4.94 -1.00 12.74
N ILE A 93 4.67 0.16 13.33
CA ILE A 93 3.66 1.13 12.90
C ILE A 93 3.80 1.54 11.42
N PRO A 94 4.99 1.84 10.84
CA PRO A 94 5.04 2.33 9.45
C PRO A 94 4.56 1.29 8.44
N PHE A 95 4.89 0.01 8.65
CA PHE A 95 4.45 -1.07 7.76
C PHE A 95 2.94 -1.22 7.84
N GLY A 96 2.39 -1.32 9.05
CA GLY A 96 0.94 -1.40 9.26
C GLY A 96 0.18 -0.22 8.65
N ALA A 97 0.71 1.00 8.82
CA ALA A 97 0.10 2.23 8.31
C ALA A 97 0.07 2.29 6.77
N ILE A 98 1.13 1.85 6.08
CA ILE A 98 1.14 1.81 4.61
C ILE A 98 0.08 0.84 4.07
N PHE A 99 -0.03 -0.36 4.65
CA PHE A 99 -1.03 -1.34 4.22
C PHE A 99 -2.47 -0.89 4.54
N CYS A 100 -2.67 -0.18 5.65
CA CYS A 100 -3.95 0.49 5.93
C CYS A 100 -4.26 1.57 4.88
N GLY A 101 -3.27 2.37 4.48
CA GLY A 101 -3.40 3.33 3.38
C GLY A 101 -3.76 2.66 2.05
N PHE A 102 -3.10 1.55 1.71
CA PHE A 102 -3.41 0.75 0.51
C PHE A 102 -4.83 0.17 0.54
N PHE A 103 -5.29 -0.28 1.71
CA PHE A 103 -6.68 -0.71 1.89
C PHE A 103 -7.68 0.43 1.63
N LEU A 104 -7.44 1.62 2.18
CA LEU A 104 -8.31 2.79 1.95
C LEU A 104 -8.33 3.20 0.47
N VAL A 105 -7.17 3.18 -0.20
CA VAL A 105 -7.10 3.44 -1.65
C VAL A 105 -7.88 2.39 -2.43
N ALA A 106 -7.77 1.11 -2.07
CA ALA A 106 -8.53 0.02 -2.68
C ALA A 106 -10.05 0.20 -2.48
N MET A 107 -10.50 0.62 -1.29
CA MET A 107 -11.91 0.94 -1.03
C MET A 107 -12.41 2.10 -1.91
N GLN A 108 -11.66 3.20 -1.98
CA GLN A 108 -12.01 4.33 -2.83
C GLN A 108 -12.08 3.92 -4.31
N LEU A 109 -11.14 3.07 -4.76
CA LEU A 109 -11.12 2.58 -6.14
C LEU A 109 -12.35 1.70 -6.44
N ARG A 110 -12.73 0.83 -5.51
CA ARG A 110 -13.94 0.00 -5.64
C ARG A 110 -15.20 0.85 -5.78
N VAL A 111 -15.37 1.86 -4.93
CA VAL A 111 -16.52 2.79 -5.00
C VAL A 111 -16.55 3.51 -6.35
N HIS A 112 -15.38 3.95 -6.84
CA HIS A 112 -15.27 4.62 -8.14
C HIS A 112 -15.62 3.71 -9.32
N ILE A 113 -15.22 2.43 -9.28
CA ILE A 113 -15.57 1.45 -10.31
C ILE A 113 -17.07 1.12 -10.25
N GLN A 114 -17.66 0.94 -9.05
CA GLN A 114 -19.09 0.70 -8.91
C GLN A 114 -19.94 1.86 -9.45
N ARG A 115 -19.57 3.11 -9.16
CA ARG A 115 -20.27 4.30 -9.71
C ARG A 115 -20.21 4.39 -11.23
N ARG A 116 -19.16 3.87 -11.88
CA ARG A 116 -19.08 3.81 -13.34
C ARG A 116 -19.89 2.66 -13.94
N ALA A 117 -20.06 1.56 -13.20
CA ALA A 117 -20.80 0.39 -13.65
C ALA A 117 -22.31 0.56 -13.52
N CYS A 118 -22.77 1.26 -12.47
CA CYS A 118 -24.15 1.66 -12.28
C CYS A 118 -24.19 3.18 -12.06
N PRO A 119 -24.42 4.00 -13.11
CA PRO A 119 -24.72 5.41 -12.89
C PRO A 119 -25.96 5.51 -12.00
N PRO A 120 -26.03 6.50 -11.08
CA PRO A 120 -27.24 6.72 -10.31
C PRO A 120 -28.39 6.91 -11.30
N VAL A 121 -29.44 6.10 -11.17
CA VAL A 121 -30.70 6.31 -11.88
C VAL A 121 -31.18 7.68 -11.42
N GLU A 122 -31.11 8.68 -12.29
CA GLU A 122 -31.81 9.94 -12.07
C GLU A 122 -33.28 9.57 -11.87
N SER A 123 -33.76 9.71 -10.63
CA SER A 123 -35.18 9.63 -10.36
C SER A 123 -35.87 10.65 -11.25
N PRO A 124 -36.86 10.26 -12.08
CA PRO A 124 -37.68 11.25 -12.74
C PRO A 124 -38.33 12.09 -11.63
N CYS A 125 -37.99 13.39 -11.62
CA CYS A 125 -38.74 14.37 -10.84
C CYS A 125 -40.15 14.40 -11.43
N GLU A 126 -41.10 13.77 -10.75
CA GLU A 126 -42.53 14.04 -10.92
C GLU A 126 -42.90 15.40 -10.32
#